data_AF-A0A485B4G7-F1
#
_entry.id   AF-A0A485B4G7-F1
#
_cell.length_a   1.000
_cell.length_b   1.000
_cell.length_c   1.000
_cell.angle_alpha   90.00
_cell.angle_beta   90.00
_cell.angle_gamma   90.00
#
_symmetry.space_group_name_H-M   'P 1'
#
loop_
_entity.id
_entity.type
_entity.pdbx_description
1 polymer ?
#
loop_
_entity_poly.entity_id
_entity_poly.type
_entity_poly.pdbx_seq_one_letter_code
_entity_poly.pdbx_strand_id
1 'polypeptide(L)'
;MVLPANMAKAVYNDPGIEQYRGNPLIEALPPIMTTQQIKQGLSGSIKFDPKDIYVDGPWRVHVISQLLDDFFQPISRHLQLESKLSIMIRQGYVGRNLSDGSLNAHLQNGYERVMSGELDVFRFEQVKSTARSLSLIGCSGSGKSSTINRMLATYPQVIYHEQYNFTQIVYLKLDCPHDGSLKSLCHHFFRAIDAVLHTDYERKYALKRHSVETLMALMSQIANVHAIGVLVIDEIQHLSMSRSGGVEKMLNFFVTLVNVIGLPVVMVGTPKARPIFEMDLRSARRGAGFGSLLWEPMQATKPSVDPETNQLKTYRVDGLHR
;
A
#
# COMPACT_ATOMS: atom_id res chain seq x y z
N MET A 1 -8.90 -9.92 -26.67
CA MET A 1 -7.92 -8.83 -26.58
C MET A 1 -6.79 -9.28 -25.67
N VAL A 2 -5.52 -9.13 -26.08
CA VAL A 2 -4.38 -9.42 -25.19
C VAL A 2 -4.23 -8.25 -24.24
N LEU A 3 -4.32 -8.50 -22.93
CA LEU A 3 -4.17 -7.47 -21.90
C LEU A 3 -2.68 -7.13 -21.70
N PRO A 4 -2.34 -5.90 -21.28
CA PRO A 4 -0.99 -5.54 -20.86
C PRO A 4 -0.46 -6.48 -19.76
N ALA A 5 0.86 -6.66 -19.68
CA ALA A 5 1.49 -7.59 -18.74
C ALA A 5 1.21 -7.28 -17.25
N ASN A 6 0.94 -6.01 -16.91
CA ASN A 6 0.61 -5.57 -15.55
C ASN A 6 -0.90 -5.63 -15.22
N MET A 7 -1.72 -6.13 -16.14
CA MET A 7 -3.18 -6.20 -16.02
C MET A 7 -3.68 -7.63 -16.07
N ALA A 8 -4.38 -8.06 -15.02
CA ALA A 8 -5.04 -9.35 -14.96
C ALA A 8 -6.49 -9.25 -15.45
N LYS A 9 -7.01 -10.35 -16.03
CA LYS A 9 -8.45 -10.47 -16.31
C LYS A 9 -9.18 -10.83 -15.03
N ALA A 10 -10.32 -10.19 -14.76
CA ALA A 10 -11.12 -10.48 -13.57
C ALA A 10 -11.62 -11.93 -13.56
N VAL A 11 -11.48 -12.58 -12.40
CA VAL A 11 -12.09 -13.88 -12.08
C VAL A 11 -12.77 -13.72 -10.73
N TYR A 12 -14.09 -13.82 -10.71
CA TYR A 12 -14.89 -13.56 -9.52
C TYR A 12 -15.04 -14.84 -8.68
N ASN A 13 -14.62 -14.77 -7.42
CA ASN A 13 -14.70 -15.87 -6.46
C ASN A 13 -15.41 -15.39 -5.18
N ASP A 14 -16.06 -16.31 -4.45
CA ASP A 14 -16.64 -15.99 -3.13
C ASP A 14 -15.51 -15.57 -2.17
N PRO A 15 -15.53 -14.34 -1.64
CA PRO A 15 -14.51 -13.85 -0.72
C PRO A 15 -14.61 -14.48 0.67
N GLY A 16 -15.68 -15.24 0.96
CA GLY A 16 -15.91 -15.94 2.23
C GLY A 16 -16.38 -15.04 3.38
N ILE A 17 -16.54 -13.74 3.13
CA ILE A 17 -17.00 -12.74 4.11
C ILE A 17 -18.25 -12.07 3.55
N GLU A 18 -19.34 -12.07 4.32
CA GLU A 18 -20.64 -11.56 3.88
C GLU A 18 -20.58 -10.11 3.37
N GLN A 19 -19.87 -9.23 4.07
CA GLN A 19 -19.70 -7.83 3.67
C GLN A 19 -19.04 -7.64 2.31
N TYR A 20 -18.30 -8.65 1.81
CA TYR A 20 -17.55 -8.58 0.56
C TYR A 20 -18.28 -9.20 -0.63
N ARG A 21 -19.33 -9.99 -0.35
CA ARG A 21 -20.12 -10.68 -1.39
C ARG A 21 -20.95 -9.68 -2.19
N GLY A 22 -21.11 -9.97 -3.47
CA GLY A 22 -21.85 -9.13 -4.40
C GLY A 22 -21.09 -7.87 -4.84
N ASN A 23 -19.83 -7.70 -4.44
CA ASN A 23 -18.96 -6.62 -4.90
C ASN A 23 -17.91 -7.15 -5.89
N PRO A 24 -18.08 -6.91 -7.20
CA PRO A 24 -17.17 -7.43 -8.23
C PRO A 24 -15.71 -6.98 -8.07
N LEU A 25 -15.48 -5.80 -7.47
CA LEU A 25 -14.12 -5.29 -7.22
C LEU A 25 -13.40 -6.07 -6.10
N ILE A 26 -14.13 -6.70 -5.18
CA ILE A 26 -13.54 -7.53 -4.12
C ILE A 26 -13.45 -8.98 -4.57
N GLU A 27 -14.50 -9.49 -5.22
CA GLU A 27 -14.57 -10.88 -5.72
C GLU A 27 -13.48 -11.19 -6.74
N ALA A 28 -12.99 -10.20 -7.47
CA ALA A 28 -11.90 -10.35 -8.44
C ALA A 28 -10.49 -10.33 -7.83
N LEU A 29 -10.35 -9.99 -6.55
CA LEU A 29 -9.05 -10.01 -5.86
C LEU A 29 -8.58 -11.45 -5.61
N PRO A 30 -7.26 -11.67 -5.42
CA PRO A 30 -6.77 -12.92 -4.87
C PRO A 30 -7.52 -13.28 -3.57
N PRO A 31 -7.71 -14.58 -3.26
CA PRO A 31 -8.34 -14.99 -2.02
C PRO A 31 -7.57 -14.46 -0.80
N ILE A 32 -8.24 -14.37 0.34
CA ILE A 32 -7.57 -14.03 1.60
C ILE A 32 -6.54 -15.12 1.89
N MET A 33 -5.26 -14.76 1.86
CA MET A 33 -4.17 -15.71 1.98
C MET A 33 -4.07 -16.24 3.41
N THR A 34 -3.88 -17.54 3.53
CA THR A 34 -3.48 -18.18 4.80
C THR A 34 -2.05 -17.79 5.16
N THR A 35 -1.67 -17.94 6.43
CA THR A 35 -0.28 -17.74 6.89
C THR A 35 0.74 -18.51 6.05
N GLN A 36 0.42 -19.73 5.62
CA GLN A 36 1.32 -20.54 4.80
C GLN A 36 1.49 -19.94 3.40
N GLN A 37 0.41 -19.49 2.77
CA GLN A 37 0.46 -18.84 1.46
C GLN A 37 1.20 -17.51 1.53
N ILE A 38 0.99 -16.70 2.57
CA ILE A 38 1.75 -15.46 2.78
C ILE A 38 3.23 -15.76 2.91
N LYS A 39 3.60 -16.76 3.71
CA LYS A 39 5.01 -17.18 3.85
C LYS A 39 5.58 -17.58 2.49
N GLN A 40 4.89 -18.43 1.73
CA GLN A 40 5.35 -18.87 0.42
C GLN A 40 5.48 -17.73 -0.58
N GLY A 41 4.50 -16.81 -0.65
CA GLY A 41 4.51 -15.68 -1.57
C GLY A 41 5.52 -14.59 -1.23
N LEU A 42 5.88 -14.45 0.05
CA LEU A 42 6.92 -13.51 0.48
C LEU A 42 8.32 -14.13 0.48
N SER A 43 8.46 -15.45 0.63
CA SER A 43 9.77 -16.09 0.62
C SER A 43 10.49 -15.86 -0.71
N GLY A 44 11.80 -15.63 -0.61
CA GLY A 44 12.70 -15.58 -1.76
C GLY A 44 12.80 -16.91 -2.51
N SER A 45 13.06 -16.85 -3.82
CA SER A 45 13.46 -17.99 -4.62
C SER A 45 14.98 -18.04 -4.73
N ILE A 46 15.62 -18.70 -3.75
CA ILE A 46 17.06 -18.85 -3.75
C ILE A 46 17.44 -20.18 -4.38
N LYS A 47 18.23 -20.12 -5.44
CA LYS A 47 18.95 -21.28 -5.95
C LYS A 47 20.32 -21.31 -5.26
N PHE A 48 20.61 -22.40 -4.57
CA PHE A 48 21.94 -22.63 -3.99
C PHE A 48 22.35 -24.09 -4.23
N ASP A 49 23.63 -24.35 -4.40
CA ASP A 49 24.17 -25.71 -4.34
C ASP A 49 24.60 -25.99 -2.90
N PRO A 50 24.12 -27.05 -2.23
CA PRO A 50 24.58 -27.42 -0.91
C PRO A 50 26.11 -27.56 -0.79
N LYS A 51 26.82 -27.80 -1.90
CA LYS A 51 28.29 -27.87 -1.95
C LYS A 51 28.97 -26.51 -1.81
N ASP A 52 28.23 -25.41 -2.02
CA ASP A 52 28.78 -24.05 -1.93
C ASP A 52 29.33 -23.73 -0.52
N ILE A 53 28.94 -24.48 0.51
CA ILE A 53 29.48 -24.32 1.87
C ILE A 53 30.97 -24.70 1.96
N TYR A 54 31.47 -25.49 1.01
CA TYR A 54 32.84 -26.01 0.99
C TYR A 54 33.79 -25.21 0.09
N VAL A 55 33.29 -24.21 -0.66
CA VAL A 55 34.14 -23.40 -1.55
C VAL A 55 35.06 -22.46 -0.79
N ASP A 56 36.19 -22.11 -1.39
CA ASP A 56 37.20 -21.24 -0.79
C ASP A 56 36.65 -19.86 -0.42
N GLY A 57 37.30 -19.22 0.56
CA GLY A 57 36.87 -17.95 1.16
C GLY A 57 36.42 -16.89 0.14
N PRO A 58 37.22 -16.55 -0.88
CA PRO A 58 36.82 -15.54 -1.88
C PRO A 58 35.59 -15.94 -2.69
N TRP A 59 35.48 -17.21 -3.10
CA TRP A 59 34.32 -17.73 -3.86
C TRP A 59 33.06 -17.72 -3.00
N ARG A 60 33.20 -18.02 -1.71
CA ARG A 60 32.07 -18.03 -0.77
C ARG A 60 31.47 -16.65 -0.58
N VAL A 61 32.27 -15.59 -0.62
CA VAL A 61 31.77 -14.21 -0.60
C VAL A 61 30.88 -13.94 -1.82
N HIS A 62 31.27 -14.42 -3.00
CA HIS A 62 30.47 -14.32 -4.22
C HIS A 62 29.21 -15.19 -4.21
N VAL A 63 29.23 -16.36 -3.55
CA VAL A 63 28.01 -17.16 -3.32
C VAL A 63 27.05 -16.39 -2.40
N ILE A 64 27.55 -15.89 -1.26
CA ILE A 64 26.74 -15.15 -0.29
C ILE A 64 26.13 -13.89 -0.93
N SER A 65 26.85 -13.21 -1.82
CA SER A 65 26.30 -12.02 -2.49
C SER A 65 25.08 -12.32 -3.35
N GLN A 66 24.93 -13.55 -3.88
CA GLN A 66 23.73 -13.95 -4.63
C GLN A 66 22.47 -14.01 -3.75
N LEU A 67 22.64 -14.15 -2.43
CA LEU A 67 21.52 -14.15 -1.48
C LEU A 67 20.96 -12.75 -1.27
N LEU A 68 21.74 -11.68 -1.51
CA LEU A 68 21.36 -10.31 -1.15
C LEU A 68 20.15 -9.80 -1.95
N ASP A 69 19.94 -10.33 -3.15
CA ASP A 69 18.90 -9.83 -4.06
C ASP A 69 17.52 -10.40 -3.74
N ASP A 70 17.43 -11.70 -3.38
CA ASP A 70 16.13 -12.37 -3.22
C ASP A 70 15.95 -13.09 -1.87
N PHE A 71 16.97 -13.22 -1.01
CA PHE A 71 16.75 -13.80 0.32
C PHE A 71 15.76 -12.94 1.12
N PHE A 72 14.60 -13.53 1.39
CA PHE A 72 13.58 -12.94 2.24
C PHE A 72 12.98 -14.01 3.12
N GLN A 73 13.15 -13.88 4.43
CA GLN A 73 12.55 -14.75 5.43
C GLN A 73 11.35 -14.05 6.06
N PRO A 74 10.10 -14.48 5.77
CA PRO A 74 8.92 -13.93 6.42
C PRO A 74 8.96 -14.18 7.93
N ILE A 75 8.70 -13.12 8.71
CA ILE A 75 8.58 -13.16 10.18
C ILE A 75 7.21 -12.64 10.59
N SER A 76 6.84 -12.77 11.86
CA SER A 76 5.52 -12.39 12.37
C SER A 76 5.10 -10.95 12.03
N ARG A 77 6.05 -9.99 12.04
CA ARG A 77 5.77 -8.60 11.68
C ARG A 77 5.42 -8.42 10.19
N HIS A 78 5.99 -9.23 9.30
CA HIS A 78 5.60 -9.27 7.88
C HIS A 78 4.16 -9.76 7.73
N LEU A 79 3.79 -10.83 8.43
CA LEU A 79 2.43 -11.36 8.39
C LEU A 79 1.40 -10.33 8.87
N GLN A 80 1.69 -9.63 9.97
CA GLN A 80 0.82 -8.58 10.48
C GLN A 80 0.63 -7.40 9.51
N LEU A 81 1.70 -7.00 8.81
CA LEU A 81 1.63 -5.93 7.82
C LEU A 81 0.83 -6.37 6.59
N GLU A 82 1.05 -7.59 6.10
CA GLU A 82 0.27 -8.16 4.99
C GLU A 82 -1.23 -8.19 5.34
N SER A 83 -1.61 -8.71 6.52
CA SER A 83 -3.01 -8.81 6.89
C SER A 83 -3.68 -7.43 6.96
N LYS A 84 -2.98 -6.41 7.46
CA LYS A 84 -3.49 -5.03 7.45
C LYS A 84 -3.65 -4.49 6.03
N LEU A 85 -2.65 -4.69 5.17
CA LEU A 85 -2.69 -4.26 3.77
C LEU A 85 -3.84 -4.93 3.01
N SER A 86 -4.00 -6.24 3.18
CA SER A 86 -5.08 -7.06 2.62
C SER A 86 -6.47 -6.56 3.02
N ILE A 87 -6.65 -6.17 4.29
CA ILE A 87 -7.88 -5.54 4.76
C ILE A 87 -8.06 -4.15 4.15
N MET A 88 -7.00 -3.32 4.10
CA MET A 88 -7.09 -1.97 3.55
C MET A 88 -7.50 -1.96 2.07
N ILE A 89 -6.93 -2.85 1.25
CA ILE A 89 -7.30 -3.00 -0.17
C ILE A 89 -8.80 -3.31 -0.28
N ARG A 90 -9.29 -4.31 0.44
CA ARG A 90 -10.71 -4.72 0.40
C ARG A 90 -11.66 -3.66 0.96
N GLN A 91 -11.28 -3.03 2.07
CA GLN A 91 -12.05 -1.95 2.68
C GLN A 91 -12.09 -0.70 1.79
N GLY A 92 -11.11 -0.50 0.91
CA GLY A 92 -11.21 0.51 -0.15
C GLY A 92 -12.38 0.26 -1.08
N TYR A 93 -12.76 -1.00 -1.31
CA TYR A 93 -13.83 -1.36 -2.23
C TYR A 93 -15.20 -1.49 -1.58
N VAL A 94 -15.31 -1.69 -0.27
CA VAL A 94 -16.62 -1.91 0.37
C VAL A 94 -17.64 -0.79 0.04
N GLY A 95 -17.22 0.48 0.08
CA GLY A 95 -18.06 1.62 -0.30
C GLY A 95 -18.21 1.85 -1.82
N ARG A 96 -17.55 1.05 -2.66
CA ARG A 96 -17.49 1.19 -4.12
C ARG A 96 -17.83 -0.14 -4.78
N ASN A 97 -19.01 -0.24 -5.35
CA ASN A 97 -19.47 -1.46 -5.99
C ASN A 97 -20.00 -1.16 -7.39
N LEU A 98 -19.58 -2.00 -8.35
CA LEU A 98 -19.98 -1.93 -9.75
C LEU A 98 -21.43 -2.39 -9.97
N SER A 99 -22.02 -3.17 -9.05
CA SER A 99 -23.33 -3.80 -9.23
C SER A 99 -24.49 -3.06 -8.58
N ASP A 100 -24.26 -2.23 -7.54
CA ASP A 100 -25.33 -1.61 -6.73
C ASP A 100 -25.45 -0.08 -6.88
N GLY A 101 -24.59 0.54 -7.69
CA GLY A 101 -24.59 1.97 -7.95
C GLY A 101 -23.84 2.83 -6.94
N SER A 102 -23.27 2.27 -5.86
CA SER A 102 -22.45 3.01 -4.90
C SER A 102 -21.22 3.67 -5.54
N LEU A 103 -20.58 3.01 -6.51
CA LEU A 103 -19.50 3.63 -7.29
C LEU A 103 -19.99 4.85 -8.08
N ASN A 104 -21.18 4.78 -8.67
CA ASN A 104 -21.77 5.90 -9.41
C ASN A 104 -22.06 7.09 -8.49
N ALA A 105 -22.51 6.85 -7.27
CA ALA A 105 -22.66 7.92 -6.27
C ALA A 105 -21.33 8.59 -5.94
N HIS A 106 -20.25 7.82 -5.77
CA HIS A 106 -18.89 8.34 -5.59
C HIS A 106 -18.41 9.19 -6.78
N LEU A 107 -18.66 8.75 -8.02
CA LEU A 107 -18.30 9.48 -9.24
C LEU A 107 -19.05 10.80 -9.39
N GLN A 108 -20.34 10.82 -9.02
CA GLN A 108 -21.14 12.05 -9.07
C GLN A 108 -20.74 13.04 -7.98
N ASN A 109 -20.44 12.55 -6.76
CA ASN A 109 -19.90 13.38 -5.69
C ASN A 109 -18.53 13.96 -6.07
N GLY A 110 -17.65 13.17 -6.68
CA GLY A 110 -16.36 13.66 -7.17
C GLY A 110 -16.49 14.70 -8.29
N TYR A 111 -17.43 14.50 -9.22
CA TYR A 111 -17.74 15.49 -10.26
C TYR A 111 -18.22 16.83 -9.69
N GLU A 112 -19.12 16.78 -8.70
CA GLU A 112 -19.64 17.99 -8.05
C GLU A 112 -18.52 18.82 -7.41
N ARG A 113 -17.59 18.16 -6.69
CA ARG A 113 -16.41 18.82 -6.09
C ARG A 113 -15.50 19.49 -7.11
N VAL A 114 -15.34 18.86 -8.28
CA VAL A 114 -14.56 19.45 -9.38
C VAL A 114 -15.26 20.69 -9.94
N MET A 115 -16.59 20.68 -10.02
CA MET A 115 -17.37 21.79 -10.55
C MET A 115 -17.49 22.96 -9.57
N SER A 116 -17.73 22.69 -8.28
CA SER A 116 -17.83 23.72 -7.25
C SER A 116 -16.47 24.27 -6.80
N GLY A 117 -15.42 23.45 -6.90
CA GLY A 117 -14.10 23.76 -6.32
C GLY A 117 -14.04 23.56 -4.80
N GLU A 118 -15.12 23.05 -4.20
CA GLU A 118 -15.25 22.80 -2.77
C GLU A 118 -15.12 21.29 -2.50
N LEU A 119 -14.20 20.89 -1.62
CA LEU A 119 -13.87 19.49 -1.39
C LEU A 119 -14.91 18.75 -0.54
N ASP A 120 -15.67 19.47 0.28
CA ASP A 120 -16.68 18.96 1.21
C ASP A 120 -18.11 18.94 0.63
N VAL A 121 -18.28 19.25 -0.66
CA VAL A 121 -19.58 19.17 -1.33
C VAL A 121 -19.92 17.71 -1.69
N PHE A 122 -21.20 17.37 -1.53
CA PHE A 122 -21.77 16.07 -1.87
C PHE A 122 -23.11 16.26 -2.59
N ARG A 123 -23.31 15.53 -3.69
CA ARG A 123 -24.56 15.52 -4.46
C ARG A 123 -25.53 14.44 -3.97
N PHE A 124 -25.00 13.34 -3.45
CA PHE A 124 -25.74 12.23 -2.85
C PHE A 124 -25.33 12.07 -1.37
N GLU A 125 -26.21 11.52 -0.53
CA GLU A 125 -25.96 11.30 0.92
C GLU A 125 -24.57 10.72 1.18
N GLN A 126 -23.96 11.06 2.31
CA GLN A 126 -22.61 10.62 2.67
C GLN A 126 -22.49 9.09 2.56
N VAL A 127 -21.87 8.62 1.48
CA VAL A 127 -21.37 7.25 1.42
C VAL A 127 -20.31 7.16 2.50
N LYS A 128 -20.61 6.40 3.56
CA LYS A 128 -19.69 6.27 4.71
C LYS A 128 -18.35 5.75 4.20
N SER A 129 -17.30 6.54 4.37
CA SER A 129 -15.95 6.09 4.07
C SER A 129 -15.58 4.92 4.97
N THR A 130 -15.26 3.79 4.34
CA THR A 130 -14.65 2.61 4.95
C THR A 130 -13.13 2.68 4.93
N ALA A 131 -12.57 3.72 4.29
CA ALA A 131 -11.14 3.85 4.08
C ALA A 131 -10.39 4.04 5.40
N ARG A 132 -9.22 3.42 5.46
CA ARG A 132 -8.34 3.42 6.62
C ARG A 132 -7.00 4.05 6.24
N SER A 133 -6.33 4.60 7.23
CA SER A 133 -4.90 4.93 7.14
C SER A 133 -4.04 3.95 7.95
N LEU A 134 -2.79 3.78 7.52
CA LEU A 134 -1.75 3.01 8.20
C LEU A 134 -0.41 3.72 8.05
N SER A 135 0.31 3.89 9.15
CA SER A 135 1.65 4.47 9.16
C SER A 135 2.72 3.39 9.39
N LEU A 136 3.64 3.20 8.46
CA LEU A 136 4.79 2.31 8.58
C LEU A 136 6.06 3.15 8.85
N ILE A 137 6.52 3.14 10.09
CA ILE A 137 7.55 4.06 10.59
C ILE A 137 8.83 3.30 10.91
N GLY A 138 9.97 3.72 10.36
CA GLY A 138 11.25 3.08 10.71
C GLY A 138 12.43 3.78 10.07
N CYS A 139 13.63 3.57 10.63
CA CYS A 139 14.86 4.16 10.10
C CYS A 139 15.10 3.81 8.63
N SER A 140 15.86 4.66 7.92
CA SER A 140 16.28 4.32 6.54
C SER A 140 17.04 2.99 6.54
N GLY A 141 16.87 2.18 5.50
CA GLY A 141 17.47 0.86 5.40
C GLY A 141 16.81 -0.25 6.25
N SER A 142 15.74 0.02 7.01
CA SER A 142 15.08 -1.03 7.81
C SER A 142 14.20 -2.02 7.02
N GLY A 143 14.19 -1.93 5.68
CA GLY A 143 13.45 -2.86 4.80
C GLY A 143 11.95 -2.54 4.62
N LYS A 144 11.48 -1.34 4.98
CA LYS A 144 10.06 -0.93 4.82
C LYS A 144 9.57 -1.03 3.38
N SER A 145 10.21 -0.28 2.48
CA SER A 145 9.84 -0.18 1.06
C SER A 145 9.99 -1.53 0.37
N SER A 146 11.06 -2.28 0.65
CA SER A 146 11.29 -3.62 0.11
C SER A 146 10.18 -4.59 0.55
N THR A 147 9.76 -4.54 1.82
CA THR A 147 8.68 -5.38 2.34
C THR A 147 7.33 -5.03 1.69
N ILE A 148 6.99 -3.74 1.60
CA ILE A 148 5.75 -3.29 0.97
C ILE A 148 5.71 -3.67 -0.50
N ASN A 149 6.78 -3.42 -1.25
CA ASN A 149 6.85 -3.78 -2.67
C ASN A 149 6.65 -5.29 -2.87
N ARG A 150 7.30 -6.11 -2.03
CA ARG A 150 7.18 -7.57 -2.09
C ARG A 150 5.76 -8.05 -1.76
N MET A 151 5.09 -7.42 -0.80
CA MET A 151 3.68 -7.71 -0.50
C MET A 151 2.75 -7.30 -1.65
N LEU A 152 2.91 -6.09 -2.19
CA LEU A 152 2.10 -5.62 -3.31
C LEU A 152 2.26 -6.49 -4.55
N ALA A 153 3.47 -7.04 -4.79
CA ALA A 153 3.72 -7.97 -5.89
C ALA A 153 2.95 -9.29 -5.79
N THR A 154 2.36 -9.62 -4.63
CA THR A 154 1.44 -10.77 -4.49
C THR A 154 0.02 -10.50 -4.99
N TYR A 155 -0.27 -9.24 -5.35
CA TYR A 155 -1.54 -8.80 -5.91
C TYR A 155 -1.34 -8.37 -7.37
N PRO A 156 -2.30 -8.64 -8.28
CA PRO A 156 -2.27 -7.99 -9.59
C PRO A 156 -2.40 -6.48 -9.38
N GLN A 157 -1.56 -5.68 -10.05
CA GLN A 157 -1.64 -4.23 -9.89
C GLN A 157 -2.95 -3.67 -10.46
N VAL A 158 -3.38 -4.21 -11.60
CA VAL A 158 -4.59 -3.80 -12.33
C VAL A 158 -5.42 -5.02 -12.67
N ILE A 159 -6.74 -4.91 -12.54
CA ILE A 159 -7.71 -5.94 -12.93
C ILE A 159 -8.69 -5.33 -13.94
N TYR A 160 -8.89 -6.02 -15.07
CA TYR A 160 -9.89 -5.65 -16.06
C TYR A 160 -11.13 -6.52 -15.95
N HIS A 161 -12.26 -5.88 -15.73
CA HIS A 161 -13.58 -6.49 -15.62
C HIS A 161 -14.30 -6.41 -16.96
N GLU A 162 -14.12 -7.43 -17.81
CA GLU A 162 -14.73 -7.46 -19.15
C GLU A 162 -16.25 -7.32 -19.11
N GLN A 163 -16.91 -7.92 -18.10
CA GLN A 163 -18.37 -7.84 -17.92
C GLN A 163 -18.88 -6.42 -17.67
N TYR A 164 -18.06 -5.58 -17.04
CA TYR A 164 -18.41 -4.20 -16.67
C TYR A 164 -17.70 -3.16 -17.54
N ASN A 165 -16.82 -3.60 -18.46
CA ASN A 165 -15.89 -2.75 -19.19
C ASN A 165 -15.16 -1.75 -18.26
N PHE A 166 -14.65 -2.26 -17.13
CA PHE A 166 -14.11 -1.45 -16.05
C PHE A 166 -12.68 -1.86 -15.70
N THR A 167 -11.82 -0.87 -15.46
CA THR A 167 -10.43 -1.07 -15.07
C THR A 167 -10.23 -0.71 -13.60
N GLN A 168 -9.96 -1.71 -12.79
CA GLN A 168 -9.71 -1.59 -11.35
C GLN A 168 -8.19 -1.48 -11.10
N ILE A 169 -7.76 -0.52 -10.28
CA ILE A 169 -6.38 -0.47 -9.76
C ILE A 169 -6.35 -1.00 -8.34
N VAL A 170 -5.72 -2.16 -8.12
CA VAL A 170 -5.65 -2.79 -6.79
C VAL A 170 -4.82 -1.95 -5.83
N TYR A 171 -3.68 -1.45 -6.30
CA TYR A 171 -2.82 -0.56 -5.54
C TYR A 171 -2.13 0.46 -6.45
N LEU A 172 -1.91 1.65 -5.90
CA LEU A 172 -1.03 2.65 -6.47
C LEU A 172 0.07 2.96 -5.46
N LYS A 173 1.32 2.91 -5.88
CA LYS A 173 2.46 3.33 -5.06
C LYS A 173 3.11 4.54 -5.69
N LEU A 174 3.43 5.54 -4.88
CA LEU A 174 4.22 6.69 -5.28
C LEU A 174 5.23 7.07 -4.20
N ASP A 175 6.35 7.64 -4.62
CA ASP A 175 7.33 8.23 -3.71
C ASP A 175 7.01 9.72 -3.52
N CYS A 176 7.12 10.18 -2.28
CA CYS A 176 6.91 11.58 -1.93
C CYS A 176 7.92 12.47 -2.69
N PRO A 177 7.48 13.56 -3.34
CA PRO A 177 8.36 14.37 -4.17
C PRO A 177 9.45 15.07 -3.35
N HIS A 178 10.64 15.22 -3.93
CA HIS A 178 11.79 15.84 -3.26
C HIS A 178 11.58 17.32 -2.94
N ASP A 179 10.73 18.01 -3.69
CA ASP A 179 10.38 19.40 -3.38
C ASP A 179 9.46 19.51 -2.16
N GLY A 180 8.87 18.40 -1.71
CA GLY A 180 8.06 18.26 -0.51
C GLY A 180 6.70 18.97 -0.57
N SER A 181 6.21 19.35 -1.77
CA SER A 181 4.94 20.09 -1.90
C SER A 181 3.75 19.15 -2.16
N LEU A 182 2.57 19.49 -1.60
CA LEU A 182 1.32 18.76 -1.88
C LEU A 182 0.93 18.81 -3.36
N LYS A 183 1.26 19.91 -4.03
CA LYS A 183 1.04 20.04 -5.47
C LYS A 183 1.81 18.97 -6.23
N SER A 184 3.12 18.88 -6.01
CA SER A 184 3.97 17.87 -6.65
C SER A 184 3.57 16.44 -6.28
N LEU A 185 3.03 16.23 -5.08
CA LEU A 185 2.47 14.94 -4.69
C LEU A 185 1.26 14.56 -5.57
N CYS A 186 0.38 15.52 -5.86
CA CYS A 186 -0.71 15.31 -6.81
C CYS A 186 -0.19 15.03 -8.23
N HIS A 187 0.86 15.75 -8.69
CA HIS A 187 1.49 15.46 -9.98
C HIS A 187 2.03 14.03 -10.05
N HIS A 188 2.73 13.58 -9.00
CA HIS A 188 3.24 12.21 -8.90
C HIS A 188 2.12 11.17 -8.93
N PHE A 189 0.97 11.45 -8.31
CA PHE A 189 -0.21 10.59 -8.40
C PHE A 189 -0.67 10.42 -9.86
N PHE A 190 -0.88 11.52 -10.60
CA PHE A 190 -1.35 11.43 -11.99
C PHE A 190 -0.34 10.70 -12.88
N ARG A 191 0.95 10.98 -12.70
CA ARG A 191 2.03 10.28 -13.40
C ARG A 191 2.06 8.78 -13.09
N ALA A 192 1.80 8.40 -11.85
CA ALA A 192 1.75 7.00 -11.46
C ALA A 192 0.56 6.28 -12.12
N ILE A 193 -0.60 6.93 -12.22
CA ILE A 193 -1.75 6.38 -12.98
C ILE A 193 -1.37 6.22 -14.46
N ASP A 194 -0.77 7.24 -15.05
CA ASP A 194 -0.36 7.22 -16.46
C ASP A 194 0.65 6.12 -16.76
N ALA A 195 1.59 5.87 -15.85
CA ALA A 195 2.54 4.76 -15.97
C ALA A 195 1.86 3.38 -15.89
N VAL A 196 0.84 3.25 -15.04
CA VAL A 196 0.12 1.98 -14.81
C VAL A 196 -0.88 1.67 -15.92
N LEU A 197 -1.59 2.69 -16.43
CA LEU A 197 -2.69 2.53 -17.37
C LEU A 197 -2.36 2.99 -18.80
N HIS A 198 -1.17 3.54 -19.03
CA HIS A 198 -0.78 4.19 -20.29
C HIS A 198 -1.74 5.31 -20.71
N THR A 199 -2.18 6.11 -19.74
CA THR A 199 -3.04 7.28 -19.91
C THR A 199 -2.25 8.59 -20.00
N ASP A 200 -2.94 9.74 -20.04
CA ASP A 200 -2.35 11.08 -20.18
C ASP A 200 -3.01 12.08 -19.20
N TYR A 201 -3.26 11.66 -17.97
CA TYR A 201 -3.89 12.45 -16.92
C TYR A 201 -2.99 13.56 -16.39
N GLU A 202 -1.68 13.35 -16.28
CA GLU A 202 -0.74 14.37 -15.84
C GLU A 202 -0.81 15.59 -16.75
N ARG A 203 -0.81 15.38 -18.08
CA ARG A 203 -0.94 16.47 -19.04
C ARG A 203 -2.33 17.10 -19.02
N LYS A 204 -3.39 16.28 -18.96
CA LYS A 204 -4.79 16.75 -19.00
C LYS A 204 -5.18 17.57 -17.78
N TYR A 205 -4.66 17.21 -16.61
CA TYR A 205 -5.10 17.74 -15.32
C TYR A 205 -3.97 18.39 -14.54
N ALA A 206 -2.81 17.76 -14.41
CA ALA A 206 -1.78 18.25 -13.49
C ALA A 206 -1.00 19.46 -14.05
N LEU A 207 -0.62 19.44 -15.34
CA LEU A 207 0.21 20.49 -15.95
C LEU A 207 -0.50 21.84 -16.16
N LYS A 208 -1.80 21.92 -15.86
CA LYS A 208 -2.56 23.16 -15.86
C LYS A 208 -2.28 23.97 -14.59
N ARG A 209 -2.57 25.28 -14.62
CA ARG A 209 -2.39 26.17 -13.45
C ARG A 209 -3.51 26.01 -12.42
N HIS A 210 -3.66 24.80 -11.87
CA HIS A 210 -4.62 24.51 -10.80
C HIS A 210 -4.04 24.76 -9.41
N SER A 211 -4.93 25.06 -8.46
CA SER A 211 -4.63 25.04 -7.03
C SER A 211 -4.51 23.61 -6.53
N VAL A 212 -4.03 23.42 -5.29
CA VAL A 212 -3.91 22.09 -4.68
C VAL A 212 -5.30 21.49 -4.47
N GLU A 213 -6.27 22.30 -4.07
CA GLU A 213 -7.65 21.89 -3.83
C GLU A 213 -8.30 21.35 -5.11
N THR A 214 -8.14 22.04 -6.24
CA THR A 214 -8.63 21.55 -7.53
C THR A 214 -7.92 20.26 -7.95
N LEU A 215 -6.61 20.14 -7.73
CA LEU A 215 -5.87 18.91 -8.03
C LEU A 215 -6.34 17.75 -7.15
N MET A 216 -6.68 17.99 -5.88
CA MET A 216 -7.26 16.99 -4.99
C MET A 216 -8.64 16.54 -5.45
N ALA A 217 -9.50 17.46 -5.90
CA ALA A 217 -10.80 17.11 -6.46
C ALA A 217 -10.66 16.23 -7.71
N LEU A 218 -9.73 16.60 -8.62
CA LEU A 218 -9.41 15.79 -9.80
C LEU A 218 -8.82 14.43 -9.42
N MET A 219 -7.93 14.39 -8.42
CA MET A 219 -7.34 13.17 -7.89
C MET A 219 -8.41 12.24 -7.32
N SER A 220 -9.37 12.80 -6.58
CA SER A 220 -10.55 12.08 -6.08
C SER A 220 -11.34 11.45 -7.23
N GLN A 221 -11.58 12.22 -8.29
CA GLN A 221 -12.34 11.73 -9.43
C GLN A 221 -11.61 10.57 -10.12
N ILE A 222 -10.31 10.70 -10.38
CA ILE A 222 -9.52 9.62 -10.99
C ILE A 222 -9.43 8.39 -10.08
N ALA A 223 -9.32 8.58 -8.76
CA ALA A 223 -9.32 7.48 -7.82
C ALA A 223 -10.63 6.69 -7.81
N ASN A 224 -11.77 7.34 -8.08
CA ASN A 224 -13.06 6.69 -8.22
C ASN A 224 -13.24 6.07 -9.61
N VAL A 225 -12.84 6.77 -10.69
CA VAL A 225 -12.94 6.26 -12.07
C VAL A 225 -12.25 4.91 -12.25
N HIS A 226 -11.11 4.69 -11.59
CA HIS A 226 -10.37 3.43 -11.66
C HIS A 226 -10.51 2.58 -10.40
N ALA A 227 -11.40 2.98 -9.49
CA ALA A 227 -11.55 2.41 -8.15
C ALA A 227 -10.20 1.97 -7.54
N ILE A 228 -9.37 2.93 -7.11
CA ILE A 228 -8.06 2.59 -6.53
C ILE A 228 -8.25 1.94 -5.16
N GLY A 229 -7.82 0.70 -4.97
CA GLY A 229 -7.98 -0.06 -3.71
C GLY A 229 -7.20 0.50 -2.54
N VAL A 230 -5.91 0.81 -2.75
CA VAL A 230 -5.04 1.45 -1.75
C VAL A 230 -4.01 2.36 -2.41
N LEU A 231 -3.72 3.49 -1.77
CA LEU A 231 -2.63 4.37 -2.11
C LEU A 231 -1.48 4.22 -1.11
N VAL A 232 -0.30 3.86 -1.60
CA VAL A 232 0.93 3.82 -0.80
C VAL A 232 1.78 5.03 -1.12
N ILE A 233 2.12 5.82 -0.10
CA ILE A 233 2.98 7.00 -0.20
C ILE A 233 4.27 6.70 0.56
N ASP A 234 5.33 6.45 -0.17
CA ASP A 234 6.65 6.14 0.37
C ASP A 234 7.48 7.41 0.60
N GLU A 235 8.49 7.30 1.46
CA GLU A 235 9.39 8.40 1.82
C GLU A 235 8.65 9.67 2.29
N ILE A 236 7.54 9.52 3.02
CA ILE A 236 6.65 10.63 3.42
C ILE A 236 7.36 11.74 4.22
N GLN A 237 8.53 11.47 4.80
CA GLN A 237 9.36 12.50 5.44
C GLN A 237 9.92 13.56 4.50
N HIS A 238 9.88 13.35 3.18
CA HIS A 238 10.23 14.39 2.21
C HIS A 238 9.17 15.49 2.12
N LEU A 239 7.97 15.23 2.61
CA LEU A 239 6.91 16.23 2.63
C LEU A 239 7.29 17.38 3.58
N SER A 240 7.32 18.59 3.04
CA SER A 240 7.76 19.79 3.76
C SER A 240 6.57 20.55 4.30
N MET A 241 6.55 20.77 5.62
CA MET A 241 5.48 21.53 6.29
C MET A 241 5.38 22.98 5.78
N SER A 242 6.51 23.65 5.54
CA SER A 242 6.53 25.03 5.04
C SER A 242 6.07 25.10 3.58
N ARG A 243 6.50 24.17 2.73
CA ARG A 243 6.12 24.15 1.30
C ARG A 243 4.73 23.58 1.03
N SER A 244 4.14 22.88 2.00
CA SER A 244 2.76 22.39 1.98
C SER A 244 1.74 23.43 2.46
N GLY A 245 2.18 24.66 2.74
CA GLY A 245 1.31 25.73 3.24
C GLY A 245 0.95 25.59 4.73
N GLY A 246 1.77 24.86 5.49
CA GLY A 246 1.61 24.62 6.92
C GLY A 246 1.24 23.17 7.26
N VAL A 247 1.38 22.83 8.54
CA VAL A 247 1.01 21.51 9.07
C VAL A 247 -0.48 21.26 8.87
N GLU A 248 -1.33 22.24 9.17
CA GLU A 248 -2.78 22.08 9.09
C GLU A 248 -3.27 21.75 7.67
N LYS A 249 -2.79 22.45 6.64
CA LYS A 249 -3.12 22.16 5.25
C LYS A 249 -2.69 20.75 4.83
N MET A 250 -1.49 20.34 5.24
CA MET A 250 -0.99 18.98 5.02
C MET A 250 -1.84 17.92 5.72
N LEU A 251 -2.24 18.15 6.97
CA LEU A 251 -3.10 17.21 7.69
C LEU A 251 -4.48 17.12 7.03
N ASN A 252 -5.07 18.26 6.67
CA ASN A 252 -6.35 18.31 5.96
C ASN A 252 -6.28 17.56 4.63
N PHE A 253 -5.16 17.63 3.90
CA PHE A 253 -4.96 16.86 2.67
C PHE A 253 -5.18 15.34 2.88
N PHE A 254 -4.55 14.75 3.90
CA PHE A 254 -4.68 13.31 4.16
C PHE A 254 -6.04 12.94 4.77
N VAL A 255 -6.60 13.80 5.62
CA VAL A 255 -7.96 13.62 6.16
C VAL A 255 -8.98 13.61 5.03
N THR A 256 -8.88 14.54 4.07
CA THR A 256 -9.75 14.57 2.89
C THR A 256 -9.58 13.31 2.05
N LEU A 257 -8.35 12.84 1.82
CA LEU A 257 -8.10 11.60 1.08
C LEU A 257 -8.80 10.39 1.68
N VAL A 258 -8.70 10.21 3.00
CA VAL A 258 -9.27 9.03 3.65
C VAL A 258 -10.78 9.20 3.84
N ASN A 259 -11.23 10.34 4.39
CA ASN A 259 -12.61 10.47 4.85
C ASN A 259 -13.57 10.95 3.78
N VAL A 260 -13.13 11.84 2.88
CA VAL A 260 -13.99 12.46 1.87
C VAL A 260 -13.91 11.71 0.54
N ILE A 261 -12.69 11.34 0.14
CA ILE A 261 -12.44 10.63 -1.10
C ILE A 261 -12.71 9.12 -0.90
N GLY A 262 -12.50 8.58 0.29
CA GLY A 262 -12.68 7.16 0.56
C GLY A 262 -11.55 6.29 0.03
N LEU A 263 -10.34 6.85 -0.10
CA LEU A 263 -9.16 6.14 -0.57
C LEU A 263 -8.31 5.71 0.63
N PRO A 264 -8.12 4.40 0.88
CA PRO A 264 -7.19 3.94 1.90
C PRO A 264 -5.75 4.38 1.61
N VAL A 265 -5.03 4.84 2.63
CA VAL A 265 -3.66 5.37 2.48
C VAL A 265 -2.68 4.68 3.42
N VAL A 266 -1.61 4.11 2.87
CA VAL A 266 -0.45 3.62 3.63
C VAL A 266 0.68 4.64 3.50
N MET A 267 1.09 5.23 4.62
CA MET A 267 2.20 6.18 4.68
C MET A 267 3.45 5.46 5.17
N VAL A 268 4.51 5.43 4.36
CA VAL A 268 5.78 4.79 4.69
C VAL A 268 6.84 5.87 4.86
N GLY A 269 7.59 5.82 5.96
CA GLY A 269 8.70 6.76 6.13
C GLY A 269 9.47 6.61 7.43
N THR A 270 10.30 7.61 7.69
CA THR A 270 11.16 7.67 8.87
C THR A 270 10.50 8.43 10.03
N PRO A 271 10.95 8.25 11.28
CA PRO A 271 10.46 9.04 12.42
C PRO A 271 10.51 10.57 12.24
N LYS A 272 11.24 11.09 11.24
CA LYS A 272 11.21 12.52 10.89
C LYS A 272 9.81 13.02 10.48
N ALA A 273 8.96 12.14 9.94
CA ALA A 273 7.58 12.43 9.59
C ALA A 273 6.59 12.28 10.76
N ARG A 274 7.08 12.24 12.01
CA ARG A 274 6.26 12.07 13.22
C ARG A 274 5.00 12.94 13.29
N PRO A 275 5.02 14.24 12.92
CA PRO A 275 3.80 15.06 12.94
C PRO A 275 2.66 14.50 12.09
N ILE A 276 2.98 13.87 10.95
CA ILE A 276 2.02 13.24 10.04
C ILE A 276 1.47 11.96 10.68
N PHE A 277 2.35 11.15 11.28
CA PHE A 277 1.96 9.88 11.91
C PHE A 277 1.13 10.06 13.17
N GLU A 278 1.35 11.11 13.95
CA GLU A 278 0.53 11.40 15.13
C GLU A 278 -0.92 11.71 14.77
N MET A 279 -1.20 12.20 13.56
CA MET A 279 -2.56 12.38 13.04
C MET A 279 -3.24 11.04 12.75
N ASP A 280 -2.54 10.11 12.10
CA ASP A 280 -3.06 8.75 11.87
C ASP A 280 -3.36 8.07 13.22
N LEU A 281 -2.48 8.22 14.20
CA LEU A 281 -2.71 7.74 15.56
C LEU A 281 -3.94 8.39 16.24
N ARG A 282 -4.18 9.69 16.06
CA ARG A 282 -5.40 10.36 16.53
C ARG A 282 -6.65 9.85 15.83
N SER A 283 -6.55 9.47 14.56
CA SER A 283 -7.65 8.92 13.76
C SER A 283 -7.92 7.45 14.10
N ALA A 284 -6.87 6.67 14.37
CA ALA A 284 -6.95 5.28 14.84
C ALA A 284 -7.63 5.18 16.22
N ARG A 285 -7.38 6.12 17.14
CA ARG A 285 -8.10 6.21 18.43
C ARG A 285 -9.61 6.42 18.28
N ARG A 286 -10.05 7.00 17.16
CA ARG A 286 -11.47 7.17 16.81
C ARG A 286 -12.04 6.00 16.01
N GLY A 287 -11.29 4.89 15.92
CA GLY A 287 -11.73 3.68 15.21
C GLY A 287 -11.62 3.77 13.69
N ALA A 288 -10.96 4.79 13.12
CA ALA A 288 -10.90 5.08 11.68
C ALA A 288 -9.54 4.70 11.00
N GLY A 289 -8.59 4.08 11.71
CA GLY A 289 -7.27 3.73 11.16
C GLY A 289 -6.65 2.48 11.79
N PHE A 290 -5.63 1.90 11.15
CA PHE A 290 -4.85 0.77 11.68
C PHE A 290 -3.68 1.20 12.59
N GLY A 291 -3.56 2.51 12.83
CA GLY A 291 -2.52 3.11 13.66
C GLY A 291 -1.15 3.04 13.00
N SER A 292 -0.10 3.04 13.82
CA SER A 292 1.28 2.92 13.34
C SER A 292 1.87 1.54 13.59
N LEU A 293 2.72 1.10 12.66
CA LEU A 293 3.63 -0.02 12.81
C LEU A 293 5.06 0.50 12.86
N LEU A 294 5.73 0.22 13.97
CA LEU A 294 7.14 0.52 14.11
C LEU A 294 7.98 -0.60 13.46
N TRP A 295 8.86 -0.19 12.54
CA TRP A 295 9.65 -1.04 11.66
C TRP A 295 11.14 -0.89 11.97
N GLU A 296 11.51 -1.46 13.11
CA GLU A 296 12.88 -1.52 13.60
C GLU A 296 13.68 -2.65 12.95
N PRO A 297 15.01 -2.47 12.81
CA PRO A 297 15.91 -3.56 12.44
C PRO A 297 15.71 -4.79 13.33
N MET A 298 15.94 -5.98 12.77
CA MET A 298 15.95 -7.20 13.56
C MET A 298 17.02 -7.08 14.65
N GLN A 299 16.61 -7.24 15.91
CA GLN A 299 17.57 -7.31 17.01
C GLN A 299 18.26 -8.67 16.93
N ALA A 300 19.59 -8.68 17.06
CA ALA A 300 20.31 -9.91 17.30
C ALA A 300 19.76 -10.54 18.59
N THR A 301 19.30 -11.79 18.52
CA THR A 301 18.92 -12.54 19.71
C THR A 301 20.13 -12.58 20.64
N LYS A 302 20.00 -11.99 21.84
CA LYS A 302 21.02 -12.17 22.87
C LYS A 302 21.12 -13.67 23.14
N PRO A 303 22.33 -14.25 23.14
CA PRO A 303 22.49 -15.63 23.54
C PRO A 303 21.88 -15.83 24.91
N SER A 304 20.90 -16.73 25.03
CA SER A 304 20.35 -17.08 26.33
C SER A 304 21.28 -18.11 26.96
N VAL A 305 21.60 -17.93 28.23
CA VAL A 305 22.35 -18.95 28.99
C VAL A 305 21.34 -19.96 29.49
N ASP A 306 21.60 -21.22 29.27
CA ASP A 306 20.80 -22.29 29.83
C ASP A 306 20.96 -22.29 31.36
N PRO A 307 19.87 -22.14 32.13
CA PRO A 307 19.94 -21.98 33.58
C PRO A 307 20.42 -23.24 34.31
N GLU A 308 20.38 -24.42 33.68
CA GLU A 308 20.85 -25.67 34.28
C GLU A 308 22.32 -25.94 33.97
N THR A 309 22.76 -25.62 32.75
CA THR A 309 24.12 -25.95 32.28
C THR A 309 25.08 -24.76 32.31
N ASN A 310 24.59 -23.54 32.52
CA ASN A 310 25.33 -22.28 32.45
C ASN A 310 26.09 -22.09 31.11
N GLN A 311 25.67 -22.80 30.06
CA GLN A 311 26.20 -22.69 28.71
C GLN A 311 25.31 -21.81 27.84
N LEU A 312 25.88 -21.17 26.82
CA LEU A 312 25.10 -20.47 25.81
C LEU A 312 24.17 -21.47 25.12
N LYS A 313 22.86 -21.23 25.13
CA LYS A 313 21.89 -21.95 24.30
C LYS A 313 22.27 -21.72 22.84
N THR A 314 22.99 -22.68 22.30
CA THR A 314 23.16 -22.80 20.86
C THR A 314 21.79 -23.20 20.32
N TYR A 315 21.16 -22.32 19.54
CA TYR A 315 20.01 -22.71 18.74
C TYR A 315 20.52 -23.73 17.72
N ARG A 316 20.50 -25.02 18.06
CA ARG A 316 20.61 -26.07 17.06
C ARG A 316 19.45 -25.86 16.10
N VAL A 317 19.76 -25.64 14.84
CA VAL A 317 18.80 -25.81 13.75
C VAL A 317 18.60 -27.33 13.63
N ASP A 318 17.81 -27.89 14.54
CA ASP A 318 17.40 -29.29 14.47
C ASP A 318 16.41 -29.42 13.30
N GLY A 319 16.97 -29.68 12.12
CA GLY A 319 16.24 -29.88 10.87
C GLY A 319 17.07 -30.50 9.75
N LEU A 320 18.23 -31.08 10.07
CA LEU A 320 19.12 -31.72 9.09
C LEU A 320 19.70 -33.01 9.65
N HIS A 321 18.85 -33.93 10.13
CA HIS A 321 19.20 -35.35 10.17
C HIS A 321 17.96 -36.24 10.00
N ARG A 322 17.92 -36.87 8.80
CA ARG A 322 17.14 -38.02 8.35
C ARG A 322 15.66 -37.82 8.03
#